data_AF-A0A068YHA2-F1
#
_entry.id   AF-A0A068YHA2-F1
#
_cell.length_a   1.000
_cell.length_b   1.000
_cell.length_c   1.000
_cell.angle_alpha   90.00
_cell.angle_beta   90.00
_cell.angle_gamma   90.00
#
_symmetry.space_group_name_H-M   'P 1'
#
loop_
_entity.id
_entity.type
_entity.pdbx_description
1 polymer ?
#
loop_
_entity_poly.entity_id
_entity_poly.type
_entity_poly.pdbx_seq_one_letter_code
_entity_poly.pdbx_strand_id
1 'polypeptide(L)'
;MRAHEKRCVSPDDDFEDGDIGSSGGHTGLDRKRRRGIIEKRRRDRINFNLSELRRLVPDAAQKQTSTKLEKAEILQMTVEFLHRIHRDGK
;
A
#
# COMPACT_ATOMS: atom_id res chain seq x y z
N MET A 1 -36.60 14.50 12.95
CA MET A 1 -35.48 13.57 12.69
C MET A 1 -34.49 14.29 11.78
N ARG A 2 -33.31 14.68 12.29
CA ARG A 2 -32.31 15.42 11.51
C ARG A 2 -31.27 14.42 11.02
N ALA A 3 -31.16 14.26 9.70
CA ALA A 3 -30.16 13.41 9.09
C ALA A 3 -28.77 13.90 9.50
N HIS A 4 -28.01 13.03 10.19
CA HIS A 4 -26.59 13.25 10.38
C HIS A 4 -25.91 13.05 9.02
N GLU A 5 -25.54 14.18 8.42
CA GLU A 5 -24.56 14.26 7.36
C GLU A 5 -23.28 13.57 7.84
N LYS A 6 -23.00 12.39 7.28
CA LYS A 6 -21.74 11.68 7.49
C LYS A 6 -20.67 12.50 6.77
N ARG A 7 -20.16 13.52 7.47
CA ARG A 7 -18.99 14.27 7.06
C ARG A 7 -17.88 13.25 6.81
N CYS A 8 -17.41 13.18 5.57
CA CYS A 8 -16.26 12.39 5.18
C CYS A 8 -15.07 12.92 6.00
N VAL A 9 -14.69 12.24 7.07
CA VAL A 9 -13.41 12.48 7.73
C VAL A 9 -12.36 11.92 6.77
N SER A 10 -11.56 12.81 6.19
CA SER A 10 -10.47 12.45 5.30
C SER A 10 -9.42 11.65 6.09
N PRO A 11 -8.78 10.62 5.51
CA PRO A 11 -7.72 9.84 6.17
C PRO A 11 -6.47 10.64 6.60
N ASP A 12 -6.47 11.95 6.36
CA ASP A 12 -5.37 12.88 6.60
C ASP A 12 -5.41 13.51 8.02
N ASP A 13 -6.41 13.21 8.85
CA ASP A 13 -6.58 13.73 10.23
C ASP A 13 -5.86 12.91 11.33
N ASP A 14 -4.88 12.06 10.98
CA ASP A 14 -4.03 11.32 11.94
C ASP A 14 -2.56 11.78 11.82
N PHE A 15 -2.33 13.09 11.89
CA PHE A 15 -1.00 13.69 12.00
C PHE A 15 -0.70 14.08 13.45
N GLU A 16 -0.23 13.11 14.23
CA GLU A 16 0.54 13.37 15.46
C GLU A 16 1.92 12.72 15.26
N ASP A 17 2.83 13.49 14.66
CA ASP A 17 4.27 13.24 14.68
C ASP A 17 4.90 14.10 15.78
N GLY A 18 5.55 13.45 16.75
CA GLY A 18 6.23 14.08 17.89
C GLY A 18 6.01 13.24 19.15
N ASP A 19 6.96 12.43 19.63
CA ASP A 19 8.29 12.83 20.05
C ASP A 19 9.29 11.67 19.93
N ILE A 20 10.47 12.00 19.39
CA ILE A 20 11.68 11.17 19.47
C ILE A 20 12.53 11.75 20.61
N GLY A 21 12.37 11.20 21.81
CA GLY A 21 13.40 11.29 22.84
C GLY A 21 12.89 11.62 24.23
N SER A 22 12.68 10.58 25.04
CA SER A 22 13.33 10.54 26.36
C SER A 22 13.28 9.17 27.00
N SER A 23 14.42 8.79 27.58
CA SER A 23 14.64 7.76 28.60
C SER A 23 13.40 7.41 29.45
N GLY A 24 12.81 6.24 29.21
CA GLY A 24 11.76 5.69 30.07
C GLY A 24 11.34 4.31 29.57
N GLY A 25 11.43 3.29 30.43
CA GLY A 25 11.25 1.89 30.08
C GLY A 25 9.96 1.61 29.29
N HIS A 26 10.08 1.44 27.98
CA HIS A 26 8.97 1.02 27.14
C HIS A 26 8.52 -0.39 27.54
N THR A 27 7.30 -0.48 28.08
CA THR A 27 6.63 -1.75 28.37
C THR A 27 6.53 -2.57 27.08
N GLY A 28 6.47 -3.90 27.18
CA GLY A 28 6.39 -4.79 26.00
C GLY A 28 5.23 -4.47 25.03
N LEU A 29 4.24 -3.71 25.51
CA LEU A 29 3.05 -3.25 24.80
C LEU A 29 3.40 -2.17 23.75
N ASP A 30 4.27 -1.21 24.09
CA ASP A 30 4.75 -0.15 23.20
C ASP A 30 5.59 -0.70 22.05
N ARG A 31 6.44 -1.68 22.35
CA ARG A 31 7.21 -2.40 21.32
C ARG A 31 6.28 -3.13 20.36
N LYS A 32 5.20 -3.73 20.86
CA LYS A 32 4.21 -4.45 20.03
C LYS A 32 3.34 -3.51 19.20
N ARG A 33 2.96 -2.34 19.73
CA ARG A 33 2.25 -1.29 18.99
C ARG A 33 3.13 -0.67 17.89
N ARG A 34 4.40 -0.33 18.19
CA ARG A 34 5.37 0.16 17.20
C ARG A 34 5.61 -0.85 16.07
N ARG A 35 5.71 -2.15 16.38
CA ARG A 35 5.78 -3.22 15.37
C ARG A 35 4.56 -3.22 14.44
N GLY A 36 3.36 -3.00 14.98
CA GLY A 36 2.13 -2.89 14.18
C GLY A 36 2.14 -1.73 13.20
N ILE A 37 2.66 -0.56 13.60
CA ILE A 37 2.75 0.63 12.75
C ILE A 37 3.76 0.41 11.61
N ILE A 38 4.93 -0.13 11.91
CA ILE A 38 5.96 -0.43 10.89
C ILE A 38 5.41 -1.42 9.86
N GLU A 39 4.74 -2.47 10.32
CA GLU A 39 4.15 -3.46 9.42
C GLU A 39 2.97 -2.90 8.62
N LYS A 40 2.15 -2.02 9.20
CA LYS A 40 1.11 -1.28 8.46
C LYS A 40 1.74 -0.47 7.33
N ARG A 41 2.74 0.37 7.63
CA ARG A 41 3.47 1.16 6.61
C ARG A 41 4.10 0.28 5.52
N ARG A 42 4.67 -0.88 5.89
CA ARG A 42 5.22 -1.84 4.93
C ARG A 42 4.14 -2.39 4.00
N ARG A 43 3.00 -2.80 4.55
CA ARG A 43 1.85 -3.33 3.79
C ARG A 43 1.28 -2.27 2.85
N ASP A 44 1.12 -1.04 3.32
CA ASP A 44 0.61 0.06 2.52
C ASP A 44 1.54 0.37 1.35
N ARG A 45 2.86 0.40 1.59
CA ARG A 45 3.87 0.60 0.54
C ARG A 45 3.85 -0.53 -0.51
N ILE A 46 3.66 -1.78 -0.08
CA ILE A 46 3.50 -2.92 -1.01
C ILE A 46 2.22 -2.78 -1.84
N ASN A 47 1.10 -2.44 -1.21
CA ASN A 47 -0.16 -2.28 -1.91
C ASN A 47 -0.13 -1.10 -2.89
N PHE A 48 0.53 0.01 -2.53
CA PHE A 48 0.77 1.13 -3.42
C PHE A 48 1.53 0.69 -4.67
N ASN A 49 2.67 0.02 -4.51
CA ASN A 49 3.47 -0.46 -5.63
C ASN A 49 2.69 -1.43 -6.53
N LEU A 50 1.88 -2.32 -5.95
CA LEU A 50 1.02 -3.23 -6.73
C LEU A 50 -0.04 -2.49 -7.54
N SER A 51 -0.63 -1.43 -6.98
CA SER A 51 -1.56 -0.57 -7.72
C SER A 51 -0.86 0.18 -8.85
N GLU A 52 0.35 0.67 -8.63
CA GLU A 52 1.15 1.31 -9.69
C GLU A 52 1.48 0.32 -10.81
N LEU A 53 1.90 -0.91 -10.48
CA LEU A 53 2.16 -1.95 -11.47
C LEU A 53 0.93 -2.27 -12.32
N ARG A 54 -0.28 -2.27 -11.73
CA ARG A 54 -1.52 -2.44 -12.50
C ARG A 54 -1.72 -1.36 -13.56
N ARG A 55 -1.28 -0.12 -13.30
CA ARG A 55 -1.40 0.99 -14.25
C ARG A 55 -0.31 0.98 -15.31
N LEU A 56 0.92 0.61 -14.93
CA LEU A 56 2.10 0.68 -15.79
C LEU A 56 2.22 -0.51 -16.75
N VAL A 57 1.72 -1.69 -16.37
CA VAL A 57 1.81 -2.91 -17.17
C VAL A 57 0.57 -3.02 -18.06
N PRO A 58 0.69 -2.96 -19.40
CA PRO A 58 -0.47 -2.93 -20.32
C PRO A 58 -1.43 -4.10 -20.10
N ASP A 59 -0.88 -5.31 -19.97
CA ASP A 59 -1.67 -6.52 -19.77
C ASP A 59 -2.46 -6.43 -18.43
N ALA A 60 -1.84 -5.90 -17.38
CA ALA A 60 -2.47 -5.75 -16.06
C ALA A 60 -3.52 -4.62 -16.04
N ALA A 61 -3.27 -3.54 -16.78
CA ALA A 61 -4.20 -2.42 -16.93
C ALA A 61 -5.49 -2.87 -17.63
N GLN A 62 -5.38 -3.74 -18.65
CA GLN A 62 -6.54 -4.31 -19.33
C GLN A 62 -7.41 -5.16 -18.39
N LYS A 63 -6.80 -5.85 -17.43
CA LYS A 63 -7.50 -6.66 -16.43
C LYS A 63 -7.95 -5.87 -15.19
N GLN A 64 -7.68 -4.56 -15.11
CA GLN A 64 -8.03 -3.71 -13.96
C GLN A 64 -9.54 -3.67 -13.66
N THR A 65 -10.40 -4.01 -14.64
CA THR A 65 -11.86 -4.14 -14.47
C THR A 65 -12.24 -5.30 -13.55
N SER A 66 -11.36 -6.28 -13.35
CA SER A 66 -11.56 -7.36 -12.40
C SER A 66 -11.19 -6.91 -10.98
N THR A 67 -12.18 -6.87 -10.09
CA THR A 67 -12.02 -6.46 -8.68
C THR A 67 -11.11 -7.37 -7.86
N LYS A 68 -10.66 -8.50 -8.43
CA LYS A 68 -9.94 -9.57 -7.72
C LYS A 68 -8.66 -10.08 -8.42
N LEU A 69 -7.96 -9.23 -9.19
CA LEU A 69 -6.62 -9.60 -9.68
C LEU A 69 -5.71 -10.02 -8.51
N GLU A 70 -5.23 -11.26 -8.54
CA GLU A 70 -4.39 -11.83 -7.49
C GLU A 70 -3.01 -11.15 -7.47
N LYS A 71 -2.41 -11.00 -6.28
CA LYS A 71 -1.09 -10.37 -6.16
C LYS A 71 -0.02 -11.09 -6.99
N ALA A 72 -0.10 -12.43 -7.06
CA ALA A 72 0.79 -13.24 -7.87
C ALA A 72 0.63 -12.95 -9.37
N GLU A 73 -0.60 -12.76 -9.85
CA GLU A 73 -0.88 -12.47 -11.25
C GLU A 73 -0.31 -11.11 -11.66
N ILE A 74 -0.46 -10.06 -10.84
CA ILE A 74 0.12 -8.74 -11.10
C ILE A 74 1.65 -8.85 -11.24
N LEU A 75 2.30 -9.60 -10.34
CA LEU A 75 3.74 -9.80 -10.37
C LEU A 75 4.18 -10.57 -11.63
N GLN A 76 3.46 -11.63 -11.99
CA GLN A 76 3.74 -12.42 -13.19
C GLN A 76 3.65 -11.58 -14.47
N MET A 77 2.56 -10.84 -14.65
CA MET A 77 2.33 -9.98 -15.81
C MET A 77 3.40 -8.87 -15.91
N THR A 78 3.83 -8.34 -14.76
CA THR A 78 4.94 -7.36 -14.70
C THR A 78 6.24 -8.00 -15.18
N VAL A 79 6.58 -9.19 -14.71
CA VAL A 79 7.82 -9.88 -15.10
C VAL A 79 7.83 -10.18 -16.59
N GLU A 80 6.72 -10.66 -17.15
CA GLU A 80 6.58 -10.92 -18.60
C GLU A 80 6.74 -9.64 -19.43
N PHE A 81 6.15 -8.53 -18.99
CA PHE A 81 6.30 -7.24 -19.64
C PHE A 81 7.75 -6.76 -19.64
N LEU A 82 8.47 -6.90 -18.52
CA LEU A 82 9.88 -6.56 -18.44
C LEU A 82 10.74 -7.42 -19.39
N HIS A 83 10.47 -8.73 -19.47
CA HIS A 83 11.17 -9.61 -20.42
C HIS A 83 10.89 -9.23 -21.87
N ARG A 84 9.65 -8.83 -22.19
CA ARG A 84 9.26 -8.36 -23.53
C ARG A 84 10.06 -7.12 -23.91
N ILE A 85 10.06 -6.08 -23.06
CA ILE A 85 10.83 -4.84 -23.28
C ILE A 85 12.32 -5.13 -23.43
N HIS A 86 12.88 -6.01 -22.60
CA HIS A 86 14.31 -6.31 -22.64
C HIS A 86 14.73 -7.13 -23.87
N ARG A 87 13.80 -7.86 -24.49
CA ARG A 87 14.01 -8.61 -25.75
C ARG A 87 13.80 -7.73 -26.98
N ASP A 88 12.81 -6.85 -26.94
CA ASP A 88 12.47 -5.94 -28.04
C ASP A 88 13.43 -4.74 -28.13
N GLY A 89 14.24 -4.49 -27.09
CA GLY A 89 15.32 -3.51 -27.07
C GLY A 89 16.66 -3.98 -27.65
N LYS A 90 16.66 -5.06 -28.46
CA LYS A 90 17.81 -5.52 -29.24
C LYS A 90 17.55 -5.42 -30.74
#